data_AF-F4HKT4-F1
#
_entry.id   AF-F4HKT4-F1
#
_cell.length_a   1.000
_cell.length_b   1.000
_cell.length_c   1.000
_cell.angle_alpha   90.00
_cell.angle_beta   90.00
_cell.angle_gamma   90.00
#
_symmetry.space_group_name_H-M   'P 1'
#
loop_
_entity.id
_entity.type
_entity.pdbx_description
1 polymer ?
#
loop_
_entity_poly.entity_id
_entity_poly.type
_entity_poly.pdbx_seq_one_letter_code
_entity_poly.pdbx_strand_id
1 'polypeptide(L)' 'MGVIRRNPERFLRELKRHYDLVMKIPSSEYLKNPDFVVVDPKTGKKIKVSFVTLDDGEFAGVVYDDSS' A
#
# COMPACT_ATOMS: atom_id res chain seq x y z
N MET A 1 -4.82 -9.81 5.38
CA MET A 1 -4.69 -9.21 4.04
C MET A 1 -6.08 -9.01 3.43
N GLY A 2 -6.50 -7.76 3.26
CA GLY A 2 -7.71 -7.38 2.54
C GLY A 2 -7.45 -7.19 1.04
N VAL A 3 -8.50 -7.33 0.22
CA VAL A 3 -8.44 -7.06 -1.22
C VAL A 3 -9.36 -5.91 -1.55
N ILE A 4 -8.83 -4.85 -2.16
CA ILE A 4 -9.58 -3.66 -2.55
C ILE A 4 -9.66 -3.61 -4.07
N ARG A 5 -10.86 -3.59 -4.65
CA ARG A 5 -11.06 -3.48 -6.10
C ARG A 5 -11.23 -2.01 -6.49
N ARG A 6 -10.14 -1.34 -6.85
CA ARG A 6 -10.12 0.09 -7.20
C ARG A 6 -8.91 0.41 -8.08
N ASN A 7 -8.97 1.52 -8.82
CA ASN A 7 -7.79 2.03 -9.52
C ASN A 7 -6.64 2.33 -8.52
N PRO A 8 -5.48 1.66 -8.65
CA PRO A 8 -4.36 1.78 -7.72
C PRO A 8 -3.79 3.19 -7.59
N GLU A 9 -3.67 3.92 -8.71
CA GLU A 9 -3.09 5.26 -8.71
C GLU A 9 -3.96 6.26 -7.96
N ARG A 10 -5.28 6.17 -8.15
CA ARG A 10 -6.23 6.97 -7.38
C ARG A 10 -6.18 6.64 -5.90
N PHE A 11 -6.09 5.35 -5.56
CA PHE A 11 -5.97 4.91 -4.16
C PHE A 11 -4.71 5.46 -3.49
N LEU A 12 -3.54 5.33 -4.14
CA LEU A 12 -2.28 5.88 -3.64
C LEU A 12 -2.31 7.41 -3.50
N ARG A 13 -2.96 8.10 -4.44
CA ARG A 13 -3.15 9.56 -4.36
C ARG A 13 -3.98 9.95 -3.14
N GLU A 14 -5.01 9.18 -2.80
CA GLU A 14 -5.80 9.41 -1.60
C GLU A 14 -4.98 9.14 -0.34
N LEU A 15 -4.18 8.08 -0.29
CA LEU A 15 -3.27 7.84 0.84
C LEU A 15 -2.29 9.00 1.05
N LYS A 16 -1.66 9.50 -0.03
CA LYS A 16 -0.75 10.65 0.02
C LYS A 16 -1.39 11.97 0.48
N ARG A 17 -2.73 12.05 0.54
CA ARG A 17 -3.45 13.20 1.08
C ARG A 17 -3.76 13.05 2.56
N HIS A 18 -3.81 11.82 3.07
CA HIS A 18 -4.19 11.54 4.46
C HIS A 18 -2.97 11.20 5.33
N TYR A 19 -1.88 10.73 4.73
CA TYR A 19 -0.66 10.32 5.41
C TYR A 19 0.54 11.08 4.88
N ASP A 20 1.37 11.58 5.79
CA ASP A 20 2.55 12.39 5.47
C ASP A 20 3.67 11.58 4.82
N LEU A 21 3.81 10.30 5.20
CA LEU A 21 4.83 9.39 4.68
C LEU A 21 4.20 8.24 3.90
N VAL A 22 4.31 8.30 2.57
CA VAL A 22 3.88 7.23 1.66
C VAL A 22 5.01 6.93 0.67
N MET A 23 5.70 5.80 0.85
CA MET A 23 6.89 5.46 0.09
C MET A 23 6.70 4.21 -0.75
N LYS A 24 7.21 4.24 -1.97
CA LYS A 24 7.38 3.04 -2.80
C LYS A 24 8.67 2.35 -2.41
N ILE A 25 8.60 1.13 -1.90
CA ILE A 25 9.78 0.33 -1.55
C ILE A 25 9.66 -1.04 -2.23
N PRO A 26 10.32 -1.23 -3.38
CA PRO A 26 10.32 -2.51 -4.07
C PRO A 26 10.85 -3.63 -3.18
N SER A 27 10.20 -4.79 -3.21
CA SER A 27 10.62 -5.99 -2.46
C SER A 27 10.77 -5.77 -0.95
N SER A 28 10.05 -4.80 -0.37
CA SER A 28 10.09 -4.54 1.07
C SER A 28 9.62 -5.74 1.89
N GLU A 29 10.30 -6.02 3.00
CA GLU A 29 9.89 -7.03 3.98
C GLU A 29 8.47 -6.79 4.52
N TYR A 30 8.08 -5.51 4.67
CA TYR A 30 6.72 -5.12 5.08
C TYR A 30 5.63 -5.58 4.09
N LEU A 31 6.00 -5.86 2.83
CA LEU A 31 5.06 -6.27 1.78
C LEU A 31 5.03 -7.79 1.54
N LYS A 32 5.76 -8.57 2.35
CA LYS A 32 5.62 -10.05 2.35
C LYS A 32 4.22 -10.47 2.80
N ASN A 33 3.68 -9.78 3.81
CA ASN A 33 2.33 -9.96 4.31
C ASN A 33 1.58 -8.63 4.31
N PRO A 34 1.10 -8.16 3.14
CA PRO A 34 0.53 -6.83 3.05
C PRO A 34 -0.82 -6.72 3.75
N ASP A 35 -1.13 -5.53 4.27
CA ASP A 35 -2.44 -5.23 4.82
C ASP A 35 -3.50 -5.28 3.75
N PHE A 36 -3.19 -4.68 2.59
CA PHE A 36 -4.09 -4.61 1.44
C PHE A 36 -3.39 -4.96 0.13
N VAL A 37 -4.14 -5.61 -0.75
CA VAL A 37 -3.84 -5.70 -2.18
C VAL A 37 -4.88 -4.92 -2.93
N VAL A 38 -4.48 -3.84 -3.60
CA VAL A 38 -5.38 -3.03 -4.42
C VAL A 38 -5.28 -3.51 -5.86
N VAL A 39 -6.39 -3.95 -6.41
CA VAL A 39 -6.51 -4.54 -7.74
C VAL A 39 -7.31 -3.60 -8.63
N ASP A 40 -6.73 -3.17 -9.74
CA ASP A 40 -7.46 -2.47 -10.79
C ASP A 40 -8.43 -3.45 -11.47
N PRO A 41 -9.75 -3.24 -11.39
CA PRO A 41 -10.71 -4.15 -12.00
C PRO A 41 -10.70 -4.11 -13.54
N LYS A 42 -10.12 -3.07 -14.15
CA LYS A 42 -10.05 -2.92 -15.62
C LYS A 42 -8.82 -3.58 -16.21
N THR A 43 -7.66 -3.43 -15.56
CA THR A 43 -6.37 -3.90 -16.10
C THR A 43 -5.83 -5.13 -15.38
N GLY A 44 -6.38 -5.47 -14.21
CA GLY A 44 -5.86 -6.52 -13.35
C GLY A 44 -4.58 -6.12 -12.59
N LYS A 45 -4.05 -4.90 -12.80
CA LYS A 45 -2.84 -4.40 -12.12
C LYS A 45 -3.04 -4.45 -10.61
N LYS A 46 -2.01 -4.90 -9.89
CA LYS A 46 -2.06 -5.04 -8.43
C LYS A 46 -0.96 -4.20 -7.79
N ILE A 47 -1.29 -3.57 -6.67
CA ILE A 47 -0.32 -3.00 -5.76
C ILE A 47 -0.50 -3.62 -4.38
N LYS A 48 0.61 -3.89 -3.71
CA LYS A 48 0.63 -4.29 -2.30
C LYS A 48 0.84 -3.06 -1.45
N VAL A 49 0.13 -2.96 -0.34
CA VAL A 49 0.20 -1.81 0.57
C VAL A 49 0.25 -2.33 2.01
N SER A 50 1.16 -1.78 2.81
CA SER A 50 1.26 -2.03 4.25
C SER A 50 1.38 -0.72 5.02
N PHE A 51 0.77 -0.69 6.19
CA PHE A 51 0.90 0.36 7.19
C PHE A 51 1.99 -0.08 8.17
N VAL A 52 3.04 0.71 8.25
CA VAL A 52 4.15 0.47 9.19
C VAL A 52 3.87 1.28 10.43
N THR A 53 3.96 0.63 11.59
CA THR A 53 3.93 1.27 12.90
C THR A 53 5.28 1.11 13.58
N LEU A 54 5.63 2.05 14.44
CA LEU A 54 6.77 1.95 15.34
C LEU A 54 6.46 0.98 16.49
N ASP A 55 7.49 0.62 17.25
CA ASP A 55 7.41 -0.37 18.34
C ASP A 55 6.50 0.09 19.51
N ASP A 56 6.26 1.39 19.63
CA ASP A 56 5.32 2.00 20.57
C ASP A 56 3.86 2.01 20.06
N GLY A 57 3.63 1.50 18.84
CA GLY A 57 2.32 1.45 18.19
C GLY A 57 1.96 2.73 17.42
N GLU A 58 2.83 3.74 17.38
CA GLU A 58 2.59 4.94 16.58
C GLU A 58 2.71 4.65 15.07
N PHE A 59 1.92 5.35 14.26
CA PHE A 59 1.97 5.19 12.82
C PHE A 59 3.27 5.78 12.24
N ALA A 60 4.06 4.93 11.58
CA ALA A 60 5.33 5.32 10.96
C ALA A 60 5.15 5.75 9.49
N GLY A 61 4.29 5.08 8.73
CA GLY A 61 4.11 5.40 7.30
C GLY A 61 3.41 4.30 6.50
N VAL A 62 3.11 4.61 5.23
CA VAL A 62 2.60 3.63 4.27
C VAL A 62 3.72 3.21 3.33
N VAL A 63 3.92 1.91 3.19
CA VAL A 63 4.81 1.31 2.19
C VAL A 63 3.98 0.64 1.12
N TYR A 64 4.35 0.82 -0.15
CA TYR A 64 3.70 0.13 -1.24
C TYR A 64 4.68 -0.35 -2.31
N ASP A 65 4.24 -1.34 -3.10
CA ASP A 65 4.94 -1.77 -4.30
C ASP A 65 3.95 -2.19 -5.38
N ASP A 66 4.35 -1.99 -6.63
CA ASP A 66 3.65 -2.54 -7.78
C ASP A 66 4.04 -4.02 -7.88
N SER A 67 3.10 -4.93 -7.66
CA SER A 67 3.34 -6.33 -7.99
C SER A 67 3.06 -6.48 -9.48
N SER A 68 4.12 -6.50 -10.29
CA SER A 68 4.09 -6.96 -11.67
C SER A 68 3.54 -8.39 -11.76
#